data_AF-A0A0A5G7D7-F1
#
_entry.id   AF-A0A0A5G7D7-F1
#
_cell.length_a   1.000
_cell.length_b   1.000
_cell.length_c   1.000
_cell.angle_alpha   90.00
_cell.angle_beta   90.00
_cell.angle_gamma   90.00
#
_symmetry.space_group_name_H-M   'P 1'
#
loop_
_entity.id
_entity.type
_entity.pdbx_description
1 polymer ?
#
loop_
_entity_poly.entity_id
_entity_poly.type
_entity_poly.pdbx_seq_one_letter_code
_entity_poly.pdbx_strand_id
1 'polypeptide(L)'
;MSENECKYANKMESVELAYHSQLNLATNVIEGSANIILSKGNEIRNTIGQIQLRYYVTKIYKDEIDLLDAAATYSMEEEHGMLVLGKYYGKAVMTKKIVLLSHFIIDDLYRKQGYGLQAMYELLKYLTLFEVDVIALSVSHAEQESKNDYNLSVKQLESFYKRFGFRYIHELEDERVHPHLMFLEMTFDCFSKGNLG
;
A
#
# COMPACT_ATOMS: atom_id res chain seq x y z
N MET A 1 -20.89 -31.29 -31.99
CA MET A 1 -20.06 -30.59 -30.99
C MET A 1 -19.03 -31.60 -30.52
N SER A 2 -17.77 -31.42 -30.92
CA SER A 2 -16.70 -32.40 -30.68
C SER A 2 -16.18 -32.26 -29.24
N GLU A 3 -15.90 -33.40 -28.61
CA GLU A 3 -15.35 -33.55 -27.24
C GLU A 3 -13.94 -32.95 -27.04
N ASN A 4 -13.43 -32.17 -28.00
CA ASN A 4 -12.07 -31.62 -28.01
C ASN A 4 -11.99 -30.12 -27.67
N GLU A 5 -13.10 -29.43 -27.42
CA GLU A 5 -13.08 -28.01 -27.02
C GLU A 5 -12.96 -27.78 -25.49
N CYS A 6 -12.88 -28.84 -24.69
CA CYS A 6 -12.78 -28.76 -23.22
C CYS A 6 -11.37 -29.07 -22.67
N LYS A 7 -10.31 -28.78 -23.44
CA LYS A 7 -8.90 -28.98 -23.00
C LYS A 7 -8.05 -27.70 -22.88
N TYR A 8 -8.65 -26.53 -23.13
CA TYR A 8 -7.97 -25.23 -23.03
C TYR A 8 -8.70 -24.25 -22.11
N ALA A 9 -9.35 -24.75 -21.05
CA ALA A 9 -9.46 -23.93 -19.85
C ALA A 9 -8.04 -23.79 -19.29
N ASN A 10 -7.25 -22.87 -19.85
CA ASN A 10 -6.06 -22.34 -19.19
C ASN A 10 -6.47 -22.08 -17.75
N LYS A 11 -5.85 -22.79 -16.80
CA LYS A 11 -6.02 -22.53 -15.37
C LYS A 11 -5.55 -21.09 -15.14
N MET A 12 -6.46 -20.14 -15.29
CA MET A 12 -6.17 -18.73 -15.14
C MET A 12 -5.95 -18.54 -13.64
N GLU A 13 -4.70 -18.26 -13.28
CA GLU A 13 -4.36 -17.90 -11.92
C GLU A 13 -4.82 -16.46 -11.70
N SER A 14 -5.61 -16.22 -10.65
CA SER A 14 -6.08 -14.89 -10.27
C SER A 14 -5.64 -14.57 -8.85
N VAL A 15 -5.29 -13.31 -8.63
CA VAL A 15 -5.04 -12.77 -7.30
C VAL A 15 -6.28 -12.03 -6.83
N GLU A 16 -6.72 -12.35 -5.61
CA GLU A 16 -7.83 -11.72 -4.91
C GLU A 16 -7.33 -11.19 -3.55
N LEU A 17 -7.99 -10.16 -3.02
CA LEU A 17 -7.70 -9.63 -1.69
C LEU A 17 -8.87 -9.89 -0.74
N ALA A 18 -8.61 -10.58 0.36
CA ALA A 18 -9.58 -10.79 1.42
C ALA A 18 -9.37 -9.76 2.54
N TYR A 19 -10.19 -8.71 2.53
CA TYR A 19 -10.08 -7.56 3.41
C TYR A 19 -10.72 -7.77 4.77
N HIS A 20 -10.10 -7.17 5.78
CA HIS A 20 -10.64 -6.97 7.12
C HIS A 20 -10.34 -5.54 7.55
N SER A 21 -11.30 -4.89 8.22
CA SER A 21 -11.12 -3.53 8.73
C SER A 21 -11.88 -3.31 10.02
N GLN A 22 -11.30 -2.53 10.92
CA GLN A 22 -11.91 -2.15 12.19
C GLN A 22 -11.63 -0.68 12.51
N LEU A 23 -12.64 0.04 13.01
CA LEU A 23 -12.46 1.39 13.54
C LEU A 23 -11.92 1.31 14.97
N ASN A 24 -10.79 1.97 15.21
CA ASN A 24 -10.29 2.22 16.55
C ASN A 24 -10.89 3.55 17.07
N LEU A 25 -11.78 3.45 18.05
CA LEU A 25 -12.50 4.62 18.58
C LEU A 25 -11.61 5.56 19.41
N ALA A 26 -10.45 5.09 19.90
CA ALA A 26 -9.56 5.94 20.68
C ALA A 26 -8.76 6.91 19.80
N THR A 27 -8.34 6.44 18.63
CA THR A 27 -7.50 7.20 17.68
C THR A 27 -8.29 7.71 16.47
N ASN A 28 -9.54 7.26 16.29
CA ASN A 28 -10.38 7.46 15.10
C ASN A 28 -9.75 6.96 13.79
N VAL A 29 -8.78 6.05 13.88
CA VAL A 29 -8.12 5.42 12.73
C VAL A 29 -8.84 4.13 12.37
N ILE A 30 -9.02 3.87 11.07
CA ILE A 30 -9.49 2.56 10.61
C ILE A 30 -8.25 1.72 10.33
N GLU A 31 -8.11 0.63 11.07
CA GLU A 31 -7.06 -0.36 10.89
C GLU A 31 -7.54 -1.36 9.84
N GLY A 32 -6.76 -1.53 8.76
CA GLY A 32 -7.09 -2.40 7.65
C GLY A 32 -6.01 -3.46 7.42
N SER A 33 -6.44 -4.66 7.09
CA SER A 33 -5.57 -5.74 6.65
C SER A 33 -6.20 -6.50 5.49
N ALA A 34 -5.36 -7.11 4.66
CA ALA A 34 -5.81 -7.98 3.59
C ALA A 34 -4.88 -9.17 3.43
N ASN A 35 -5.46 -10.36 3.29
CA ASN A 35 -4.73 -11.52 2.79
C ASN A 35 -4.70 -11.50 1.27
N ILE A 36 -3.53 -11.76 0.69
CA ILE A 36 -3.35 -11.91 -0.76
C ILE A 36 -3.59 -13.36 -1.10
N ILE A 37 -4.68 -13.66 -1.82
CA ILE A 37 -5.11 -15.01 -2.13
C ILE A 37 -4.83 -15.29 -3.61
N LEU A 38 -4.08 -16.37 -3.86
CA LEU A 38 -3.91 -16.93 -5.20
C LEU A 38 -4.96 -18.02 -5.42
N SER A 39 -5.86 -17.79 -6.38
CA SER A 39 -6.84 -18.76 -6.85
C SER A 39 -6.31 -19.44 -8.13
N LYS A 40 -6.25 -20.78 -8.14
CA LYS A 40 -5.94 -21.57 -9.36
C LYS A 40 -7.19 -22.31 -9.84
N GLY A 41 -7.98 -21.67 -10.70
CA GLY A 41 -9.30 -22.20 -11.08
C GLY A 41 -10.25 -22.24 -9.88
N ASN A 42 -11.02 -23.32 -9.75
CA ASN A 42 -12.12 -23.40 -8.76
C ASN A 42 -11.73 -23.97 -7.38
N GLU A 43 -10.48 -24.40 -7.15
CA GLU A 43 -10.22 -25.34 -6.04
C GLU A 43 -9.08 -24.96 -5.08
N ILE A 44 -8.02 -24.30 -5.54
CA ILE A 44 -6.87 -24.00 -4.67
C ILE A 44 -6.82 -22.51 -4.41
N ARG A 45 -7.12 -22.13 -3.17
CA ARG A 45 -6.96 -20.79 -2.61
C ARG A 45 -5.83 -20.83 -1.58
N ASN A 46 -4.67 -20.31 -1.97
CA ASN A 46 -3.54 -20.18 -1.06
C ASN A 46 -3.39 -18.72 -0.68
N THR A 47 -3.25 -18.43 0.61
CA THR A 47 -2.70 -17.14 1.04
C THR A 47 -1.22 -17.13 0.65
N ILE A 48 -0.82 -16.11 -0.10
CA ILE A 48 0.54 -15.94 -0.65
C ILE A 48 1.21 -14.65 -0.18
N GLY A 49 0.59 -13.96 0.78
CA GLY A 49 1.05 -12.68 1.25
C GLY A 49 -0.01 -11.93 2.04
N GLN A 50 0.35 -10.75 2.50
CA GLN A 50 -0.49 -9.91 3.34
C GLN A 50 -0.22 -8.42 3.11
N ILE A 51 -1.24 -7.62 3.39
CA ILE A 51 -1.24 -6.17 3.33
C ILE A 51 -1.71 -5.64 4.68
N GLN A 52 -1.05 -4.61 5.20
CA GLN A 52 -1.51 -3.84 6.35
C GLN A 52 -1.51 -2.37 6.01
N LEU A 53 -2.58 -1.68 6.39
CA LEU A 53 -2.76 -0.28 6.11
C LEU A 53 -3.62 0.39 7.18
N ARG A 54 -3.55 1.71 7.25
CA ARG A 54 -4.36 2.52 8.17
C ARG A 54 -4.97 3.69 7.43
N TYR A 55 -6.27 3.90 7.65
CA TYR A 55 -7.01 5.02 7.06
C TYR A 55 -7.18 6.14 8.07
N TYR A 56 -6.78 7.33 7.65
CA TYR A 56 -6.91 8.58 8.37
C TYR A 56 -7.87 9.48 7.60
N VAL A 57 -9.02 9.77 8.18
CA VAL A 57 -9.94 10.78 7.64
C VAL A 57 -9.62 12.09 8.36
N THR A 58 -8.63 12.83 7.87
CA THR A 58 -7.93 13.84 8.69
C THR A 58 -8.82 14.99 9.18
N LYS A 59 -9.93 15.26 8.49
CA LYS A 59 -10.93 16.28 8.86
C LYS A 59 -11.63 16.04 10.21
N ILE A 60 -11.54 14.82 10.78
CA ILE A 60 -12.17 14.50 12.06
C ILE A 60 -11.31 14.92 13.26
N TYR A 61 -10.01 15.12 13.05
CA TYR A 61 -9.09 15.58 14.08
C TYR A 61 -9.21 17.08 14.28
N LYS A 62 -8.96 17.52 15.50
CA LYS A 62 -9.08 18.92 15.88
C LYS A 62 -8.04 19.80 15.18
N ASP A 63 -6.80 19.31 15.13
CA ASP A 63 -5.63 19.98 14.58
C ASP A 63 -4.57 18.95 14.18
N GLU A 64 -3.45 19.43 13.63
CA GLU A 64 -2.35 18.57 13.18
C GLU A 64 -1.69 17.79 14.33
N ILE A 65 -1.69 18.33 15.55
CA ILE A 65 -1.11 17.66 16.71
C ILE A 65 -1.95 16.44 17.08
N ASP A 66 -3.28 16.59 17.11
CA ASP A 66 -4.22 15.49 17.36
C ASP A 66 -4.10 14.36 16.30
N LEU A 67 -3.87 14.73 15.03
CA LEU A 67 -3.58 13.76 13.96
C LEU A 67 -2.24 13.03 14.18
N LEU A 68 -1.18 13.76 14.57
CA LEU A 68 0.14 13.18 14.84
C LEU A 68 0.12 12.26 16.06
N ASP A 69 -0.56 12.64 17.14
CA ASP A 69 -0.74 11.81 18.34
C ASP A 69 -1.45 10.49 18.00
N ALA A 70 -2.46 10.54 17.13
CA ALA A 70 -3.15 9.35 16.64
C ALA A 70 -2.20 8.43 15.84
N ALA A 71 -1.37 8.99 14.95
CA ALA A 71 -0.40 8.23 14.17
C ALA A 71 0.74 7.65 15.03
N ALA A 72 1.24 8.42 16.00
CA ALA A 72 2.29 8.01 16.94
C ALA A 72 1.87 6.83 17.83
N THR A 73 0.57 6.68 18.09
CA THR A 73 0.02 5.52 18.81
C THR A 73 0.30 4.20 18.07
N TYR A 74 0.47 4.25 16.75
CA TYR A 74 0.68 3.07 15.92
C TYR A 74 2.14 2.78 15.64
N SER A 75 2.90 3.77 15.18
CA SER A 75 4.35 3.66 15.05
C SER A 75 5.01 5.02 14.78
N MET A 76 6.33 5.09 15.01
CA MET A 76 7.12 6.28 14.69
C MET A 76 7.14 6.55 13.18
N GLU A 77 7.11 5.51 12.35
CA GLU A 77 7.05 5.64 10.88
C GLU A 77 5.75 6.28 10.42
N GLU A 78 4.64 6.03 11.11
CA GLU A 78 3.35 6.62 10.76
C GLU A 78 3.25 8.08 11.18
N GLU A 79 3.68 8.41 12.39
CA GLU A 79 3.84 9.79 12.84
C GLU A 79 4.71 10.58 11.86
N HIS A 80 5.85 9.99 11.48
CA HIS A 80 6.76 10.57 10.51
C HIS A 80 6.11 10.77 9.13
N GLY A 81 5.40 9.75 8.64
CA GLY A 81 4.68 9.83 7.36
C GLY A 81 3.66 10.97 7.35
N MET A 82 2.90 11.13 8.45
CA MET A 82 1.95 12.22 8.61
C MET A 82 2.63 13.58 8.69
N LEU A 83 3.75 13.69 9.40
CA LEU A 83 4.52 14.94 9.48
C LEU A 83 5.05 15.38 8.10
N VAL A 84 5.55 14.46 7.29
CA VAL A 84 6.04 14.76 5.94
C VAL A 84 4.87 15.19 5.02
N LEU A 85 3.75 14.50 5.08
CA LEU A 85 2.52 14.87 4.37
C LEU A 85 2.03 16.27 4.81
N GLY A 86 2.06 16.57 6.11
CA GLY A 86 1.73 17.88 6.66
C GLY A 86 2.63 18.98 6.14
N LYS A 87 3.96 18.76 6.08
CA LYS A 87 4.90 19.69 5.46
C LYS A 87 4.64 19.89 3.96
N TYR A 88 4.31 18.82 3.23
CA TYR A 88 4.09 18.86 1.79
C TYR A 88 2.79 19.60 1.42
N TYR A 89 1.69 19.29 2.10
CA TYR A 89 0.37 19.86 1.82
C TYR A 89 0.04 21.12 2.63
N GLY A 90 0.83 21.42 3.66
CA GLY A 90 0.49 22.42 4.66
C GLY A 90 -0.88 22.13 5.29
N LYS A 91 -1.67 23.19 5.51
CA LYS A 91 -3.02 23.09 6.09
C LYS A 91 -3.99 22.21 5.30
N ALA A 92 -3.73 21.97 4.01
CA ALA A 92 -4.59 21.13 3.19
C ALA A 92 -4.54 19.65 3.59
N VAL A 93 -3.54 19.21 4.36
CA VAL A 93 -3.47 17.83 4.88
C VAL A 93 -4.70 17.49 5.73
N MET A 94 -5.26 18.47 6.44
CA MET A 94 -6.39 18.30 7.37
C MET A 94 -7.74 18.11 6.68
N THR A 95 -7.79 18.10 5.35
CA THR A 95 -9.02 17.80 4.59
C THR A 95 -8.92 16.50 3.78
N LYS A 96 -7.82 15.77 3.90
CA LYS A 96 -7.51 14.58 3.12
C LYS A 96 -7.99 13.29 3.78
N LYS A 97 -8.35 12.30 2.97
CA LYS A 97 -8.42 10.89 3.34
C LYS A 97 -7.09 10.25 2.97
N ILE A 98 -6.30 9.90 3.96
CA ILE A 98 -4.95 9.38 3.79
C ILE A 98 -4.93 7.90 4.15
N VAL A 99 -4.28 7.10 3.33
CA VAL A 99 -3.93 5.72 3.66
C VAL A 99 -2.44 5.62 3.84
N LEU A 100 -2.01 5.14 5.02
CA LEU A 100 -0.65 4.68 5.21
C LEU A 100 -0.59 3.18 4.96
N LEU A 101 0.21 2.76 3.98
CA LEU A 101 0.50 1.37 3.69
C LEU A 101 1.74 0.95 4.48
N SER A 102 1.51 0.33 5.63
CA SER A 102 2.56 -0.08 6.57
C SER A 102 3.25 -1.36 6.10
N HIS A 103 2.50 -2.31 5.52
CA HIS A 103 3.05 -3.57 5.01
C HIS A 103 2.42 -3.99 3.68
N PHE A 104 3.27 -4.45 2.76
CA PHE A 104 2.88 -5.13 1.53
C PHE A 104 3.88 -6.26 1.26
N ILE A 105 3.49 -7.49 1.59
CA ILE A 105 4.41 -8.63 1.58
C ILE A 105 3.83 -9.73 0.70
N ILE A 106 4.65 -10.23 -0.22
CA ILE A 106 4.44 -11.49 -0.95
C ILE A 106 5.43 -12.50 -0.39
N ASP A 107 4.95 -13.70 -0.09
CA ASP A 107 5.77 -14.81 0.39
C ASP A 107 6.85 -15.18 -0.65
N ASP A 108 8.06 -15.54 -0.19
CA ASP A 108 9.23 -15.73 -1.05
C ASP A 108 9.00 -16.71 -2.21
N LEU A 109 8.25 -17.78 -1.96
CA LEU A 109 7.91 -18.80 -2.95
C LEU A 109 7.07 -18.26 -4.12
N TYR A 110 6.41 -17.12 -3.94
CA TYR A 110 5.50 -16.49 -4.90
C TYR A 110 6.05 -15.17 -5.46
N ARG A 111 7.24 -14.73 -5.01
CA ARG A 111 7.90 -13.54 -5.55
C ARG A 111 8.35 -13.76 -7.00
N LYS A 112 8.56 -12.64 -7.72
CA LYS A 112 9.03 -12.61 -9.13
C LYS A 112 8.10 -13.28 -10.16
N GLN A 113 6.88 -13.65 -9.77
CA GLN A 113 5.85 -14.24 -10.64
C GLN A 113 4.76 -13.24 -11.06
N GLY A 114 4.89 -11.97 -10.67
CA GLY A 114 3.93 -10.91 -11.02
C GLY A 114 2.74 -10.78 -10.07
N TYR A 115 2.56 -11.67 -9.09
CA TYR A 115 1.44 -11.60 -8.14
C TYR A 115 1.44 -10.32 -7.29
N GLY A 116 2.60 -9.77 -6.93
CA GLY A 116 2.68 -8.48 -6.26
C GLY A 116 2.10 -7.33 -7.09
N LEU A 117 2.27 -7.38 -8.42
CA LEU A 117 1.65 -6.37 -9.30
C LEU A 117 0.13 -6.51 -9.30
N GLN A 118 -0.37 -7.75 -9.43
CA GLN A 118 -1.81 -8.03 -9.41
C GLN A 118 -2.45 -7.63 -8.08
N ALA A 119 -1.81 -7.96 -6.96
CA ALA A 119 -2.27 -7.57 -5.63
C ALA A 119 -2.32 -6.04 -5.45
N MET A 120 -1.32 -5.31 -5.95
CA MET A 120 -1.34 -3.84 -5.90
C MET A 120 -2.49 -3.27 -6.75
N TYR A 121 -2.78 -3.84 -7.92
CA TYR A 121 -3.93 -3.40 -8.72
C TYR A 121 -5.26 -3.61 -7.99
N GLU A 122 -5.46 -4.77 -7.36
CA GLU A 122 -6.66 -5.02 -6.55
C GLU A 122 -6.73 -4.06 -5.35
N LEU A 123 -5.60 -3.77 -4.71
CA LEU A 123 -5.54 -2.79 -3.62
C LEU A 123 -5.96 -1.40 -4.09
N LEU A 124 -5.39 -0.89 -5.19
CA LEU A 124 -5.70 0.44 -5.69
C LEU A 124 -7.16 0.56 -6.14
N LYS A 125 -7.74 -0.49 -6.75
CA LYS A 125 -9.18 -0.55 -7.07
C LYS A 125 -10.02 -0.39 -5.81
N TYR A 126 -9.71 -1.14 -4.76
CA TYR A 126 -10.41 -1.04 -3.48
C TYR A 126 -10.29 0.36 -2.89
N LEU A 127 -9.08 0.94 -2.80
CA LEU A 127 -8.85 2.27 -2.24
C LEU A 127 -9.55 3.39 -3.01
N THR A 128 -9.75 3.21 -4.32
CA THR A 128 -10.54 4.13 -5.15
C THR A 128 -12.01 4.17 -4.72
N LEU A 129 -12.59 3.04 -4.29
CA LEU A 129 -13.98 2.98 -3.80
C LEU A 129 -14.17 3.74 -2.47
N PHE A 130 -13.11 3.87 -1.67
CA PHE A 130 -13.13 4.64 -0.42
C PHE A 130 -12.82 6.13 -0.60
N GLU A 131 -12.65 6.55 -1.86
CA GLU A 131 -12.32 7.93 -2.22
C GLU A 131 -11.06 8.43 -1.50
N VAL A 132 -10.06 7.58 -1.35
CA VAL A 132 -8.77 7.95 -0.74
C VAL A 132 -8.11 9.03 -1.59
N ASP A 133 -7.63 10.10 -0.96
CA ASP A 133 -6.94 11.20 -1.64
C ASP A 133 -5.44 10.89 -1.82
N VAL A 134 -4.83 10.25 -0.82
CA VAL A 134 -3.39 10.01 -0.76
C VAL A 134 -3.12 8.63 -0.21
N ILE A 135 -2.23 7.89 -0.87
CA ILE A 135 -1.65 6.66 -0.33
C ILE A 135 -0.18 6.94 -0.08
N ALA A 136 0.30 6.83 1.15
CA ALA A 136 1.71 6.96 1.48
C ALA A 136 2.26 5.65 2.04
N LEU A 137 3.54 5.42 1.81
CA LEU A 137 4.26 4.25 2.28
C LEU A 137 5.71 4.61 2.57
N SER A 138 6.27 3.93 3.55
CA SER A 138 7.71 3.94 3.79
C SER A 138 8.34 2.80 3.00
N VAL A 139 9.35 3.10 2.17
CA VAL A 139 10.21 2.06 1.63
C VAL A 139 11.36 1.85 2.61
N SER A 140 11.28 0.76 3.37
CA SER A 140 12.35 0.28 4.24
C SER A 140 12.63 -1.21 3.98
N HIS A 141 13.82 -1.66 4.38
CA HIS A 141 14.24 -3.05 4.25
C HIS A 141 14.08 -3.83 5.56
N ALA A 142 13.94 -5.15 5.49
CA ALA A 142 14.07 -6.02 6.66
C ALA A 142 15.54 -6.03 7.16
N GLU A 143 15.72 -5.95 8.48
CA GLU A 143 16.97 -5.60 9.20
C GLU A 143 18.19 -6.55 9.04
N GLN A 144 18.20 -7.50 8.10
CA GLN A 144 19.21 -8.58 8.06
C GLN A 144 20.17 -8.59 6.86
N GLU A 145 20.29 -7.51 6.09
CA GLU A 145 21.16 -7.48 4.90
C GLU A 145 22.31 -6.46 4.98
N SER A 146 23.37 -6.70 4.20
CA SER A 146 24.52 -5.81 4.13
C SER A 146 24.15 -4.43 3.57
N LYS A 147 24.91 -3.38 3.90
CA LYS A 147 24.64 -2.00 3.44
C LYS A 147 24.59 -1.84 1.91
N ASN A 148 25.29 -2.69 1.15
CA ASN A 148 25.23 -2.68 -0.31
C ASN A 148 23.96 -3.35 -0.86
N ASP A 149 23.49 -4.41 -0.21
CA ASP A 149 22.25 -5.09 -0.57
C ASP A 149 21.03 -4.20 -0.24
N TYR A 150 21.10 -3.45 0.86
CA TYR A 150 20.11 -2.44 1.27
C TYR A 150 19.80 -1.42 0.16
N ASN A 151 20.82 -0.81 -0.43
CA ASN A 151 20.60 0.23 -1.45
C ASN A 151 20.02 -0.35 -2.75
N LEU A 152 20.31 -1.61 -3.05
CA LEU A 152 19.81 -2.27 -4.24
C LEU A 152 18.34 -2.66 -4.08
N SER A 153 17.97 -3.20 -2.91
CA SER A 153 16.61 -3.64 -2.60
C SER A 153 15.65 -2.47 -2.41
N VAL A 154 16.05 -1.39 -1.74
CA VAL A 154 15.25 -0.15 -1.66
C VAL A 154 14.97 0.40 -3.06
N LYS A 155 15.99 0.50 -3.94
CA LYS A 155 15.79 0.96 -5.32
C LYS A 155 14.85 0.06 -6.13
N GLN A 156 14.88 -1.25 -5.90
CA GLN A 156 13.96 -2.19 -6.54
C GLN A 156 12.52 -1.98 -6.06
N LEU A 157 12.32 -1.78 -4.75
CA LEU A 157 11.01 -1.47 -4.17
C LEU A 157 10.50 -0.11 -4.66
N GLU A 158 11.33 0.92 -4.67
CA GLU A 158 10.96 2.22 -5.25
C GLU A 158 10.55 2.09 -6.72
N SER A 159 11.32 1.33 -7.51
CA SER A 159 11.02 1.10 -8.92
C SER A 159 9.70 0.36 -9.08
N PHE A 160 9.39 -0.58 -8.19
CA PHE A 160 8.10 -1.26 -8.15
C PHE A 160 6.96 -0.26 -7.89
N TYR A 161 7.06 0.57 -6.85
CA TYR A 161 6.00 1.54 -6.52
C TYR A 161 5.86 2.67 -7.55
N LYS A 162 6.96 3.13 -8.15
CA LYS A 162 6.94 4.15 -9.24
C LYS A 162 6.10 3.71 -10.44
N ARG A 163 5.98 2.41 -10.72
CA ARG A 163 5.12 1.88 -11.79
C ARG A 163 3.63 2.15 -11.57
N PHE A 164 3.23 2.37 -10.32
CA PHE A 164 1.86 2.73 -9.94
C PHE A 164 1.67 4.24 -9.76
N GLY A 165 2.68 5.05 -10.11
CA GLY A 165 2.64 6.51 -10.01
C GLY A 165 3.09 7.06 -8.66
N PHE A 166 3.61 6.23 -7.74
CA PHE A 166 4.18 6.74 -6.50
C PHE A 166 5.38 7.64 -6.81
N ARG A 167 5.39 8.80 -6.15
CA ARG A 167 6.44 9.81 -6.19
C ARG A 167 7.16 9.85 -4.86
N TYR A 168 8.39 10.36 -4.91
CA TYR A 168 9.19 10.60 -3.73
C TYR A 168 8.89 11.99 -3.20
N ILE A 169 8.62 12.15 -1.90
CA ILE A 169 8.47 13.50 -1.29
C ILE A 169 9.74 13.94 -0.60
N HIS A 170 10.40 13.05 0.15
CA HIS A 170 11.40 13.51 1.08
C HIS A 170 12.35 12.42 1.55
N GLU A 171 13.62 12.82 1.67
CA GLU A 171 14.66 12.19 2.48
C GLU A 171 14.78 13.12 3.69
N LEU A 172 14.30 12.72 4.88
CA LEU A 172 14.64 13.46 6.09
C LEU A 172 15.99 12.96 6.57
N GLU A 173 16.94 13.87 6.74
CA GLU A 173 18.19 13.65 7.46
C GLU A 173 17.89 13.47 8.98
N ASP A 174 17.12 12.46 9.38
CA ASP A 174 17.14 11.97 10.77
C ASP A 174 17.95 10.67 10.78
N GLU A 175 19.13 10.72 11.39
CA GLU A 175 20.07 9.60 11.51
C GLU A 175 19.45 8.36 12.20
N ARG A 176 18.28 8.50 12.83
CA ARG A 176 17.60 7.43 13.57
C ARG A 176 16.58 6.66 12.76
N VAL A 177 16.09 7.20 11.65
CA VAL A 177 14.99 6.62 10.86
C VAL A 177 15.33 6.84 9.39
N HIS A 178 15.76 5.78 8.69
CA HIS A 178 16.09 5.80 7.26
C HIS A 178 14.96 5.28 6.32
N PRO A 179 13.69 5.67 6.43
CA PRO A 179 12.72 5.32 5.41
C PRO A 179 12.70 6.35 4.30
N HIS A 180 12.82 5.85 3.07
CA HIS A 180 12.52 6.60 1.87
C HIS A 180 10.99 6.69 1.77
N LEU A 181 10.40 7.82 2.20
CA LEU A 181 8.94 7.99 2.14
C LEU A 181 8.49 8.24 0.69
N MET A 182 7.59 7.40 0.23
CA MET A 182 6.95 7.52 -1.08
C MET A 182 5.44 7.70 -0.89
N PHE A 183 4.80 8.36 -1.85
CA PHE A 183 3.36 8.54 -1.85
C PHE A 183 2.80 8.57 -3.26
N LEU A 184 1.52 8.26 -3.37
CA LEU A 184 0.72 8.37 -4.57
C LEU A 184 -0.45 9.30 -4.26
N GLU A 185 -0.53 10.40 -5.01
CA GLU A 185 -1.76 11.18 -5.08
C GLU A 185 -2.78 10.42 -5.91
N MET A 186 -3.89 10.05 -5.29
CA MET A 186 -5.00 9.43 -5.97
C MET A 186 -5.85 10.54 -6.57
N THR A 187 -5.64 10.83 -7.85
CA THR A 187 -6.61 11.62 -8.62
C THR A 187 -7.58 10.65 -9.28
N PHE A 188 -8.88 10.88 -9.11
CA PHE A 188 -9.93 10.06 -9.75
C PHE A 188 -9.81 10.02 -11.28
N ASP A 189 -9.09 10.98 -11.87
CA ASP A 189 -8.81 11.06 -13.31
C ASP A 189 -7.76 10.05 -13.80
N CYS A 190 -6.91 9.50 -12.91
CA CYS A 190 -5.86 8.56 -13.29
C CYS A 190 -6.37 7.15 -13.59
N PHE A 191 -7.55 6.75 -13.07
CA PHE A 191 -8.12 5.42 -13.30
C PHE A 191 -9.23 5.40 -14.36
N SER A 192 -9.86 6.54 -14.65
CA SER A 192 -10.92 6.64 -15.68
C SER A 192 -10.36 6.70 -17.11
N LYS A 193 -9.07 7.02 -17.28
CA LYS A 193 -8.36 6.95 -18.55
C LYS A 193 -7.48 5.70 -18.52
N GLY A 194 -7.97 4.62 -19.12
CA GLY A 194 -7.36 3.27 -19.09
C GLY A 194 -5.95 3.16 -19.71
N ASN A 195 -4.96 3.80 -19.12
CA ASN A 195 -3.54 3.60 -19.39
C ASN A 195 -2.96 2.58 -18.41
N LEU A 196 -3.52 1.38 -18.46
CA LEU A 196 -2.88 0.16 -17.97
C LEU A 196 -2.77 -0.78 -19.16
N GLY A 197 -1.90 -0.40 -20.11
CA GLY A 197 -1.41 -1.23 -21.20
C GLY A 197 -0.08 -1.86 -20.83
#